data_AF-A0A953XW11-F1
#
_entry.id   AF-A0A953XW11-F1
#
_cell.length_a   1.000
_cell.length_b   1.000
_cell.length_c   1.000
_cell.angle_alpha   90.00
_cell.angle_beta   90.00
_cell.angle_gamma   90.00
#
_symmetry.space_group_name_H-M   'P 1'
#
loop_
_entity.id
_entity.type
_entity.pdbx_description
1 polymer ?
#
loop_
_entity_poly.entity_id
_entity_poly.type
_entity_poly.pdbx_seq_one_letter_code
_entity_poly.pdbx_strand_id
1 'polypeptide(L)'
;MTHKLTHGALAALVIAFAALLFVPASAQEATPKPEFDNAPVTEVLIWAQKSIGVGFIYDGNVLNDPKTEQVRRVTAKHVQPETKPERTLLLFELLKRCGLVAFEVGGMPGPTYHLYTADGAARNAVIVDAPEALDGLYFGSLSVHLRRSSVQDVATRIRPKLTEGVGSIEVFENTHSMIITDYADRLRAAWVIVEAAETQALRDDDLVVDSYAVKNGVAERYVAAIERLRENSEAWKATVNEGSNLLLLSGRRDEVAMVLNRLRQLDSKQADPSFSETTQTLKLIYIQPGDAVATLRQMFENELGAGSVQIGGFERDRKVVFRGSDYDFERARAAVKAIDTKPAEKK
;
A
#
# COMPACT_ATOMS: atom_id res chain seq x y z
N MET A 1 -55.21 -41.56 16.10
CA MET A 1 -54.29 -40.99 17.12
C MET A 1 -53.80 -39.66 16.61
N THR A 2 -54.37 -38.60 17.16
CA THR A 2 -54.24 -37.21 16.76
C THR A 2 -53.39 -36.49 17.79
N HIS A 3 -52.19 -36.05 17.43
CA HIS A 3 -51.43 -35.11 18.25
C HIS A 3 -51.39 -33.74 17.58
N LYS A 4 -52.07 -32.81 18.25
CA LYS A 4 -52.15 -31.38 17.96
C LYS A 4 -50.77 -30.74 18.20
N LEU A 5 -50.33 -29.96 17.21
CA LEU A 5 -49.31 -28.93 17.36
C LEU A 5 -49.91 -27.75 18.14
N THR A 6 -49.38 -27.46 19.31
CA THR A 6 -49.63 -26.21 20.04
C THR A 6 -48.52 -25.23 19.71
N HIS A 7 -48.88 -24.16 19.01
CA HIS A 7 -48.08 -22.94 18.87
C HIS A 7 -47.95 -22.26 20.24
N GLY A 8 -46.71 -22.07 20.69
CA GLY A 8 -46.35 -21.17 21.78
C GLY A 8 -45.46 -20.07 21.22
N ALA A 9 -46.08 -19.01 20.71
CA ALA A 9 -45.40 -17.78 20.34
C ALA A 9 -45.07 -17.01 21.63
N LEU A 10 -43.79 -16.99 22.02
CA LEU A 10 -43.30 -16.06 23.03
C LEU A 10 -42.97 -14.74 22.31
N ALA A 11 -43.95 -13.84 22.26
CA ALA A 11 -43.73 -12.46 21.87
C ALA A 11 -42.97 -11.75 23.00
N ALA A 12 -41.67 -11.55 22.81
CA ALA A 12 -40.87 -10.67 23.66
C ALA A 12 -41.28 -9.22 23.36
N LEU A 13 -42.06 -8.64 24.27
CA LEU A 13 -42.48 -7.25 24.27
C LEU A 13 -41.27 -6.36 24.59
N VAL A 14 -40.61 -5.81 23.57
CA VAL A 14 -39.64 -4.71 23.73
C VAL A 14 -40.44 -3.43 23.94
N ILE A 15 -40.55 -2.97 25.18
CA ILE A 15 -41.13 -1.67 25.52
C ILE A 15 -40.07 -0.61 25.21
N ALA A 16 -40.15 0.01 24.02
CA ALA A 16 -39.45 1.25 23.73
C ALA A 16 -40.17 2.39 24.48
N PHE A 17 -39.55 2.91 25.53
CA PHE A 17 -40.06 4.06 26.28
C PHE A 17 -39.73 5.34 25.51
N ALA A 18 -40.62 5.79 24.62
CA ALA A 18 -40.52 7.10 23.99
C ALA A 18 -40.95 8.18 25.00
N ALA A 19 -40.00 8.79 25.70
CA ALA A 19 -40.27 9.95 26.55
C ALA A 19 -40.40 11.22 25.69
N LEU A 20 -41.58 11.43 25.11
CA LEU A 20 -41.93 12.70 24.45
C LEU A 20 -42.39 13.71 25.50
N LEU A 21 -41.47 14.51 26.03
CA LEU A 21 -41.81 15.64 26.90
C LEU A 21 -42.32 16.81 26.06
N PHE A 22 -43.64 16.88 25.84
CA PHE A 22 -44.32 18.10 25.42
C PHE A 22 -44.58 18.98 26.65
N VAL A 23 -43.82 20.07 26.80
CA VAL A 23 -44.08 21.11 27.80
C VAL A 23 -44.79 22.29 27.10
N PRO A 24 -45.96 22.76 27.59
CA PRO A 24 -46.62 23.92 27.02
C PRO A 24 -45.82 25.19 27.32
N ALA A 25 -45.76 26.09 26.35
CA ALA A 25 -45.04 27.35 26.44
C ALA A 25 -45.68 28.29 27.47
N SER A 26 -44.96 28.58 28.55
CA SER A 26 -45.18 29.79 29.37
C SER A 26 -43.96 30.07 30.25
N ALA A 27 -43.60 31.36 30.32
CA ALA A 27 -42.45 31.99 30.99
C ALA A 27 -41.15 32.01 30.16
N GLN A 28 -40.65 33.23 29.90
CA GLN A 28 -39.29 33.53 29.45
C GLN A 28 -38.30 33.10 30.55
N GLU A 29 -38.08 31.78 30.70
CA GLU A 29 -36.92 31.25 31.38
C GLU A 29 -35.69 31.74 30.62
N ALA A 30 -34.81 32.46 31.30
CA ALA A 30 -33.51 32.83 30.76
C ALA A 30 -32.86 31.57 30.17
N THR A 31 -32.40 31.65 28.91
CA THR A 31 -31.74 30.53 28.23
C THR A 31 -30.68 29.95 29.17
N PRO A 32 -30.78 28.66 29.55
CA PRO A 32 -29.86 28.09 30.53
C PRO A 32 -28.43 28.22 30.03
N LYS A 33 -27.56 28.79 30.87
CA LYS A 33 -26.14 28.95 30.54
C LYS A 33 -25.50 27.56 30.45
N PRO A 34 -24.70 27.25 29.42
CA PRO A 34 -24.03 25.97 29.28
C PRO A 34 -22.80 25.89 30.17
N GLU A 35 -22.99 25.94 31.48
CA GLU A 35 -21.97 25.65 32.47
C GLU A 35 -22.27 24.28 33.08
N PHE A 36 -21.46 23.29 32.70
CA PHE A 36 -21.59 21.92 33.18
C PHE A 36 -20.40 21.60 34.08
N ASP A 37 -20.63 21.41 35.38
CA ASP A 37 -19.60 20.98 36.32
C ASP A 37 -19.90 19.58 36.83
N ASN A 38 -19.23 18.57 36.25
CA ASN A 38 -19.50 17.16 36.53
C ASN A 38 -21.00 16.81 36.43
N ALA A 39 -21.73 17.47 35.52
CA ALA A 39 -23.17 17.37 35.37
C ALA A 39 -23.53 16.04 34.70
N PRO A 40 -24.65 15.39 35.08
CA PRO A 40 -25.12 14.20 34.38
C PRO A 40 -25.49 14.55 32.93
N VAL A 41 -25.24 13.61 32.01
CA VAL A 41 -25.50 13.82 30.57
C VAL A 41 -26.96 14.19 30.28
N THR A 42 -27.90 13.77 31.13
CA THR A 42 -29.31 14.16 31.07
C THR A 42 -29.52 15.68 31.12
N GLU A 43 -28.72 16.41 31.90
CA GLU A 43 -28.81 17.88 31.98
C GLU A 43 -28.35 18.53 30.68
N VAL A 44 -27.37 17.93 29.99
CA VAL A 44 -26.94 18.38 28.65
C VAL A 44 -28.06 18.19 27.63
N LEU A 45 -28.76 17.05 27.67
CA LEU A 45 -29.88 16.78 26.76
C LEU A 45 -31.04 17.76 26.99
N ILE A 46 -31.38 18.04 28.26
CA ILE A 46 -32.41 19.03 28.63
C ILE A 46 -31.99 20.43 28.16
N TRP A 47 -30.73 20.81 28.37
CA TRP A 47 -30.20 22.09 27.90
C TRP A 47 -30.30 22.21 26.37
N ALA A 48 -29.93 21.16 25.64
CA ALA A 48 -29.99 21.13 24.19
C ALA A 48 -31.43 21.23 23.66
N GLN A 49 -32.37 20.50 24.29
CA GLN A 49 -33.79 20.58 23.96
C GLN A 49 -34.32 22.01 24.14
N LYS A 50 -34.00 22.68 25.26
CA LYS A 50 -34.46 24.05 25.55
C LYS A 50 -33.75 25.11 24.69
N SER A 51 -32.44 24.99 24.50
CA SER A 51 -31.59 26.07 23.95
C SER A 51 -31.32 25.98 22.45
N ILE A 52 -31.47 24.78 21.87
CA ILE A 52 -31.22 24.49 20.45
C ILE A 52 -32.52 24.05 19.75
N GLY A 53 -33.44 23.42 20.50
CA GLY A 53 -34.69 22.87 19.96
C GLY A 53 -34.49 21.52 19.26
N VAL A 54 -33.66 20.65 19.85
CA VAL A 54 -33.39 19.29 19.35
C VAL A 54 -34.07 18.23 20.20
N GLY A 55 -34.53 17.15 19.58
CA GLY A 55 -35.08 15.97 20.25
C GLY A 55 -34.05 14.84 20.39
N PHE A 56 -34.26 13.93 21.34
CA PHE A 56 -33.42 12.75 21.51
C PHE A 56 -34.27 11.49 21.70
N ILE A 57 -33.83 10.40 21.07
CA ILE A 57 -34.35 9.05 21.25
C ILE A 57 -33.19 8.20 21.77
N TYR A 58 -33.39 7.43 22.83
CA TYR A 58 -32.37 6.54 23.37
C TYR A 58 -33.00 5.50 24.30
N ASP A 59 -32.32 4.36 24.46
CA ASP A 59 -32.58 3.46 25.57
C ASP A 59 -31.97 4.06 26.85
N GLY A 60 -32.68 4.01 27.98
CA GLY A 60 -32.22 4.56 29.26
C GLY A 60 -30.85 4.04 29.68
N ASN A 61 -30.50 2.81 29.30
CA ASN A 61 -29.19 2.22 29.61
C ASN A 61 -28.02 2.89 28.88
N VAL A 62 -28.26 3.55 27.74
CA VAL A 62 -27.22 4.22 26.95
C VAL A 62 -26.57 5.37 27.73
N LEU A 63 -27.34 6.03 28.61
CA LEU A 63 -26.85 7.15 29.40
C LEU A 63 -25.92 6.74 30.54
N ASN A 64 -25.84 5.46 30.87
CA ASN A 64 -24.96 4.93 31.90
C ASN A 64 -23.60 4.54 31.30
N ASP A 65 -22.55 4.72 32.09
CA ASP A 65 -21.23 4.21 31.76
C ASP A 65 -21.20 2.69 32.03
N PRO A 66 -20.87 1.84 31.04
CA PRO A 66 -20.85 0.39 31.21
C PRO A 66 -19.83 -0.08 32.25
N LYS A 67 -18.82 0.71 32.59
CA LYS A 67 -17.80 0.35 33.58
C LYS A 67 -18.25 0.64 35.01
N THR A 68 -19.01 1.70 35.22
CA THR A 68 -19.37 2.18 36.57
C THR A 68 -20.84 2.01 36.89
N GLU A 69 -21.67 1.68 35.90
CA GLU A 69 -23.14 1.64 35.97
C GLU A 69 -23.79 2.96 36.43
N GLN A 70 -23.01 4.04 36.53
CA GLN A 70 -23.49 5.37 36.87
C GLN A 70 -23.80 6.18 35.62
N VAL A 71 -24.69 7.15 35.76
CA VAL A 71 -25.00 8.11 34.69
C VAL A 71 -23.71 8.81 34.26
N ARG A 72 -23.44 8.83 32.95
CA ARG A 72 -22.29 9.52 32.37
C ARG A 72 -22.33 11.00 32.76
N ARG A 73 -21.17 11.55 33.09
CA ARG A 73 -21.02 12.94 33.52
C ARG A 73 -20.11 13.70 32.58
N VAL A 74 -20.39 15.00 32.41
CA VAL A 74 -19.58 15.92 31.61
C VAL A 74 -19.14 17.11 32.43
N THR A 75 -18.00 17.67 32.02
CA THR A 75 -17.54 18.97 32.49
C THR A 75 -17.22 19.85 31.29
N ALA A 76 -17.86 21.02 31.25
CA ALA A 76 -17.53 22.14 30.38
C ALA A 76 -17.74 23.44 31.16
N LYS A 77 -16.62 24.02 31.61
CA LYS A 77 -16.58 25.31 32.28
C LYS A 77 -16.13 26.39 31.29
N HIS A 78 -16.65 27.60 31.44
CA HIS A 78 -16.24 28.78 30.69
C HIS A 78 -16.46 28.74 29.17
N VAL A 79 -17.36 27.88 28.67
CA VAL A 79 -17.75 27.87 27.24
C VAL A 79 -19.03 28.69 27.09
N GLN A 80 -19.01 29.72 26.25
CA GLN A 80 -20.15 30.61 26.01
C GLN A 80 -20.54 30.60 24.52
N PRO A 81 -21.24 29.57 24.04
CA PRO A 81 -21.73 29.52 22.66
C PRO A 81 -22.89 30.51 22.49
N GLU A 82 -22.70 31.51 21.63
CA GLU A 82 -23.65 32.58 21.40
C GLU A 82 -24.70 32.14 20.37
N THR A 83 -24.25 31.46 19.31
CA THR A 83 -25.08 31.10 18.16
C THR A 83 -25.63 29.68 18.25
N LYS A 84 -26.74 29.39 17.55
CA LYS A 84 -27.31 28.03 17.47
C LYS A 84 -26.30 27.00 16.91
N PRO A 85 -25.53 27.30 15.85
CA PRO A 85 -24.47 26.39 15.37
C PRO A 85 -23.42 26.08 16.43
N GLU A 86 -22.92 27.09 17.16
CA GLU A 86 -21.94 26.88 18.24
C GLU A 86 -22.49 26.00 19.36
N ARG A 87 -23.76 26.20 19.74
CA ARG A 87 -24.43 25.35 20.74
C ARG A 87 -24.56 23.91 20.26
N THR A 88 -24.85 23.73 18.97
CA THR A 88 -24.97 22.41 18.34
C THR A 88 -23.61 21.69 18.30
N LEU A 89 -22.55 22.40 17.95
CA LEU A 89 -21.18 21.88 18.02
C LEU A 89 -20.79 21.50 19.44
N LEU A 90 -21.09 22.36 20.43
CA LEU A 90 -20.82 22.06 21.83
C LEU A 90 -21.57 20.81 22.30
N LEU A 91 -22.84 20.64 21.92
CA LEU A 91 -23.61 19.44 22.23
C LEU A 91 -22.88 18.18 21.73
N PHE A 92 -22.49 18.13 20.47
CA PHE A 92 -21.83 16.96 19.89
C PHE A 92 -20.46 16.69 20.52
N GLU A 93 -19.70 17.73 20.85
CA GLU A 93 -18.45 17.58 21.58
C GLU A 93 -18.64 17.02 23.01
N LEU A 94 -19.71 17.44 23.70
CA LEU A 94 -20.06 16.91 25.01
C LEU A 94 -20.49 15.43 24.94
N LEU A 95 -21.30 15.06 23.93
CA LEU A 95 -21.69 13.67 23.69
C LEU A 95 -20.47 12.80 23.36
N LYS A 96 -19.56 13.31 22.52
CA LYS A 96 -18.29 12.66 22.18
C LYS A 96 -17.44 12.36 23.41
N ARG A 97 -17.30 13.32 24.33
CA ARG A 97 -16.58 13.12 25.62
C ARG A 97 -17.24 12.09 26.52
N CYS A 98 -18.56 11.94 26.42
CA CYS A 98 -19.30 10.89 27.10
C CYS A 98 -19.21 9.52 26.43
N GLY A 99 -18.55 9.38 25.27
CA GLY A 99 -18.56 8.12 24.52
C GLY A 99 -19.92 7.80 23.89
N LEU A 100 -20.72 8.84 23.59
CA LEU A 100 -22.02 8.72 22.95
C LEU A 100 -21.96 9.27 21.52
N VAL A 101 -22.65 8.59 20.61
CA VAL A 101 -22.77 8.99 19.20
C VAL A 101 -24.24 9.28 18.90
N ALA A 102 -24.49 10.38 18.20
CA ALA A 102 -25.82 10.82 17.83
C ALA A 102 -26.04 10.67 16.32
N PHE A 103 -27.07 9.94 15.91
CA PHE A 103 -27.50 9.81 14.52
C PHE A 103 -28.81 10.57 14.32
N GLU A 104 -28.88 11.42 13.30
CA GLU A 104 -30.11 12.13 12.98
C GLU A 104 -31.19 11.17 12.47
N VAL A 105 -32.40 11.30 13.02
CA VAL A 105 -33.57 10.52 12.65
C VAL A 105 -34.46 11.37 11.74
N GLY A 106 -34.52 11.00 10.46
CA GLY A 106 -35.40 11.64 9.50
C GLY A 106 -36.89 11.41 9.79
N GLY A 107 -37.74 12.34 9.35
CA GLY A 107 -39.21 12.21 9.44
C GLY A 107 -39.84 12.69 10.74
N MET A 108 -39.05 13.22 11.68
CA MET A 108 -39.53 13.81 12.93
C MET A 108 -39.67 15.35 12.83
N PRO A 109 -40.54 15.99 13.63
CA PRO A 109 -40.63 17.45 13.69
C PRO A 109 -39.35 18.08 14.26
N GLY A 110 -38.53 18.66 13.39
CA GLY A 110 -37.25 19.26 13.77
C GLY A 110 -36.12 18.24 13.96
N PRO A 111 -34.89 18.72 14.26
CA PRO A 111 -33.72 17.88 14.39
C PRO A 111 -33.86 16.94 15.60
N THR A 112 -33.96 15.63 15.35
CA THR A 112 -34.07 14.60 16.37
C THR A 112 -32.94 13.61 16.22
N TYR A 113 -32.26 13.27 17.31
CA TYR A 113 -31.10 12.37 17.28
C TYR A 113 -31.34 11.09 18.09
N HIS A 114 -31.00 9.94 17.52
CA HIS A 114 -30.89 8.70 18.26
C HIS A 114 -29.49 8.60 18.86
N LEU A 115 -29.40 8.46 20.19
CA LEU A 115 -28.12 8.27 20.88
C LEU A 115 -27.79 6.78 21.01
N TYR A 116 -26.55 6.44 20.68
CA TYR A 116 -26.00 5.11 20.81
C TYR A 116 -24.71 5.12 21.65
N THR A 117 -24.43 3.99 22.28
CA THR A 117 -23.08 3.66 22.76
C THR A 117 -22.16 3.42 21.57
N ALA A 118 -20.84 3.42 21.80
CA ALA A 118 -19.84 3.10 20.78
C ALA A 118 -20.16 1.83 19.96
N ASP A 119 -20.43 0.71 20.64
CA ASP A 119 -20.74 -0.56 19.98
C ASP A 119 -22.05 -0.50 19.19
N GLY A 120 -23.06 0.19 19.73
CA GLY A 120 -24.33 0.40 19.05
C GLY A 120 -24.18 1.29 17.81
N ALA A 121 -23.36 2.34 17.91
CA ALA A 121 -23.06 3.24 16.82
C ALA A 121 -22.30 2.54 15.70
N ALA A 122 -21.31 1.70 16.05
CA ALA A 122 -20.53 0.96 15.09
C ALA A 122 -21.37 0.01 14.23
N ARG A 123 -22.41 -0.61 14.80
CA ARG A 123 -23.34 -1.48 14.05
C ARG A 123 -24.25 -0.73 13.08
N ASN A 124 -24.46 0.56 13.29
CA ASN A 124 -25.30 1.42 12.44
C ASN A 124 -24.48 2.34 11.55
N ALA A 125 -23.14 2.29 11.65
CA ALA A 125 -22.24 3.14 10.89
C ALA A 125 -22.27 2.74 9.41
N VAL A 126 -22.28 3.76 8.54
CA VAL A 126 -22.10 3.56 7.10
C VAL A 126 -20.65 3.16 6.86
N ILE A 127 -20.44 2.04 6.18
CA ILE A 127 -19.13 1.58 5.76
C ILE A 127 -18.82 2.19 4.40
N VAL A 128 -17.70 2.90 4.32
CA VAL A 128 -17.16 3.48 3.08
C VAL A 128 -15.76 2.94 2.82
N ASP A 129 -15.32 2.96 1.57
CA ASP A 129 -14.04 2.42 1.10
C ASP A 129 -13.01 3.52 0.78
N ALA A 130 -13.43 4.79 0.78
CA ALA A 130 -12.61 5.93 0.40
C ALA A 130 -12.81 7.11 1.38
N PRO A 131 -11.76 7.91 1.66
CA PRO A 131 -11.84 9.02 2.59
C PRO A 131 -12.74 10.16 2.11
N GLU A 132 -12.94 10.33 0.79
CA GLU A 132 -13.83 11.33 0.21
C GLU A 132 -15.30 11.02 0.53
N ALA A 133 -15.64 9.74 0.64
CA ALA A 133 -17.00 9.31 1.01
C ALA A 133 -17.33 9.58 2.50
N LEU A 134 -16.35 10.06 3.29
CA LEU A 134 -16.59 10.58 4.63
C LEU A 134 -17.13 12.03 4.61
N ASP A 135 -17.16 12.69 3.45
CA ASP A 135 -17.72 14.03 3.32
C ASP A 135 -19.22 14.01 3.66
N GLY A 136 -19.63 14.85 4.62
CA GLY A 136 -21.00 14.89 5.11
C GLY A 136 -21.34 13.85 6.18
N LEU A 137 -20.43 12.91 6.49
CA LEU A 137 -20.59 11.99 7.61
C LEU A 137 -20.01 12.59 8.89
N TYR A 138 -20.73 12.46 10.00
CA TYR A 138 -20.23 12.79 11.34
C TYR A 138 -19.52 11.59 11.98
N PHE A 139 -20.08 10.39 11.78
CA PHE A 139 -19.60 9.12 12.27
C PHE A 139 -19.77 8.06 11.20
N GLY A 140 -18.81 7.14 11.07
CA GLY A 140 -18.85 6.13 10.02
C GLY A 140 -17.80 5.04 10.24
N SER A 141 -17.67 4.18 9.24
CA SER A 141 -16.65 3.14 9.19
C SER A 141 -15.88 3.23 7.88
N LEU A 142 -14.56 3.14 7.96
CA LEU A 142 -13.66 3.11 6.81
C LEU A 142 -13.11 1.70 6.63
N SER A 143 -13.44 1.08 5.51
CA SER A 143 -12.90 -0.20 5.08
C SER A 143 -11.59 0.03 4.34
N VAL A 144 -10.50 -0.52 4.87
CA VAL A 144 -9.16 -0.35 4.33
C VAL A 144 -8.63 -1.70 3.91
N HIS A 145 -8.05 -1.77 2.71
CA HIS A 145 -7.31 -2.91 2.22
C HIS A 145 -5.86 -2.52 1.95
N LEU A 146 -4.92 -3.24 2.55
CA LEU A 146 -3.48 -2.98 2.44
C LEU A 146 -2.84 -3.99 1.50
N ARG A 147 -1.94 -3.53 0.62
CA ARG A 147 -1.24 -4.40 -0.33
C ARG A 147 0.20 -4.66 0.07
N ARG A 148 0.82 -3.74 0.81
CA ARG A 148 2.25 -3.74 1.09
C ARG A 148 2.57 -3.91 2.55
N SER A 149 1.77 -3.28 3.41
CA SER A 149 2.01 -3.25 4.84
C SER A 149 1.24 -4.33 5.60
N SER A 150 1.81 -4.78 6.72
CA SER A 150 1.10 -5.63 7.68
C SER A 150 -0.09 -4.87 8.25
N VAL A 151 -1.28 -5.46 8.14
CA VAL A 151 -2.52 -4.89 8.66
C VAL A 151 -2.47 -4.70 10.18
N GLN A 152 -1.77 -5.59 10.89
CA GLN A 152 -1.62 -5.53 12.34
C GLN A 152 -0.71 -4.37 12.78
N ASP A 153 0.37 -4.12 12.04
CA ASP A 153 1.30 -3.03 12.33
C ASP A 153 0.64 -1.67 12.09
N VAL A 154 -0.11 -1.54 10.99
CA VAL A 154 -0.86 -0.33 10.67
C VAL A 154 -1.97 -0.10 11.70
N ALA A 155 -2.74 -1.14 12.05
CA ALA A 155 -3.77 -1.03 13.08
C ALA A 155 -3.21 -0.56 14.43
N THR A 156 -2.03 -1.07 14.83
CA THR A 156 -1.35 -0.67 16.08
C THR A 156 -1.00 0.82 16.09
N ARG A 157 -0.62 1.40 14.94
CA ARG A 157 -0.33 2.83 14.81
C ARG A 157 -1.59 3.70 14.82
N ILE A 158 -2.71 3.17 14.33
CA ILE A 158 -3.99 3.88 14.27
C ILE A 158 -4.69 3.92 15.63
N ARG A 159 -4.66 2.83 16.42
CA ARG A 159 -5.39 2.73 17.71
C ARG A 159 -5.24 3.96 18.63
N PRO A 160 -4.03 4.53 18.86
CA PRO A 160 -3.87 5.70 19.73
C PRO A 160 -4.43 7.00 19.16
N LYS A 161 -4.83 7.03 17.88
CA LYS A 161 -5.40 8.21 17.22
C LYS A 161 -6.92 8.20 17.20
N LEU A 162 -7.53 7.07 17.54
CA LEU A 162 -8.97 6.92 17.64
C LEU A 162 -9.51 7.56 18.91
N THR A 163 -10.79 7.89 18.90
CA THR A 163 -11.49 8.46 20.04
C THR A 163 -11.60 7.42 21.15
N GLU A 164 -11.07 7.73 22.33
CA GLU A 164 -11.12 6.81 23.46
C GLU A 164 -12.56 6.42 23.81
N GLY A 165 -12.81 5.12 23.97
CA GLY A 165 -14.12 4.58 24.32
C GLY A 165 -15.17 4.65 23.22
N VAL A 166 -14.84 5.14 22.01
CA VAL A 166 -15.73 5.18 20.85
C VAL A 166 -15.12 4.47 19.65
N GLY A 167 -13.91 4.84 19.28
CA GLY A 167 -13.28 4.34 18.08
C GLY A 167 -12.86 2.87 18.21
N SER A 168 -13.11 2.09 17.15
CA SER A 168 -12.80 0.67 17.10
C SER A 168 -12.09 0.29 15.79
N ILE A 169 -11.32 -0.80 15.84
CA ILE A 169 -10.67 -1.40 14.66
C ILE A 169 -10.90 -2.90 14.70
N GLU A 170 -11.50 -3.41 13.64
CA GLU A 170 -11.60 -4.84 13.34
C GLU A 170 -10.56 -5.20 12.28
N VAL A 171 -9.68 -6.15 12.58
CA VAL A 171 -8.58 -6.56 11.71
C VAL A 171 -8.88 -7.93 11.11
N PHE A 172 -8.77 -8.03 9.79
CA PHE A 172 -8.95 -9.25 9.01
C PHE A 172 -7.61 -9.62 8.37
N GLU A 173 -6.77 -10.35 9.11
CA GLU A 173 -5.41 -10.69 8.70
C GLU A 173 -5.37 -11.46 7.37
N ASN A 174 -6.25 -12.45 7.21
CA ASN A 174 -6.29 -13.30 6.01
C ASN A 174 -6.58 -12.55 4.71
N THR A 175 -7.32 -11.43 4.79
CA THR A 175 -7.66 -10.61 3.62
C THR A 175 -6.82 -9.34 3.54
N HIS A 176 -5.86 -9.14 4.46
CA HIS A 176 -5.10 -7.90 4.59
C HIS A 176 -6.01 -6.65 4.65
N SER A 177 -7.14 -6.76 5.34
CA SER A 177 -8.13 -5.68 5.44
C SER A 177 -8.43 -5.33 6.89
N MET A 178 -8.87 -4.10 7.13
CA MET A 178 -9.40 -3.69 8.43
C MET A 178 -10.59 -2.75 8.25
N ILE A 179 -11.49 -2.77 9.22
CA ILE A 179 -12.60 -1.82 9.32
C ILE A 179 -12.34 -0.94 10.52
N ILE A 180 -12.25 0.36 10.29
CA ILE A 180 -11.99 1.37 11.33
C ILE A 180 -13.29 2.14 11.52
N THR A 181 -13.80 2.22 12.73
CA THR A 181 -15.07 2.90 13.01
C THR A 181 -14.85 4.00 14.03
N ASP A 182 -15.17 5.24 13.68
CA ASP A 182 -14.98 6.42 14.54
C ASP A 182 -15.68 7.65 13.92
N TYR A 183 -15.49 8.82 14.54
CA TYR A 183 -15.84 10.11 13.95
C TYR A 183 -15.03 10.38 12.68
N ALA A 184 -15.64 11.09 11.73
CA ALA A 184 -15.05 11.31 10.41
C ALA A 184 -13.69 12.03 10.45
N ASP A 185 -13.46 12.93 11.41
CA ASP A 185 -12.16 13.59 11.63
C ASP A 185 -11.05 12.58 11.99
N ARG A 186 -11.38 11.60 12.84
CA ARG A 186 -10.45 10.53 13.25
C ARG A 186 -10.22 9.53 12.14
N LEU A 187 -11.25 9.19 11.37
CA LEU A 187 -11.12 8.31 10.21
C LEU A 187 -10.20 8.91 9.15
N ARG A 188 -10.28 10.23 8.90
CA ARG A 188 -9.32 10.91 8.01
C ARG A 188 -7.90 10.87 8.55
N ALA A 189 -7.71 11.09 9.86
CA ALA A 189 -6.39 10.96 10.47
C ALA A 189 -5.85 9.52 10.38
N ALA A 190 -6.72 8.52 10.52
CA ALA A 190 -6.36 7.11 10.32
C ALA A 190 -5.98 6.81 8.86
N TRP A 191 -6.71 7.38 7.89
CA TRP A 191 -6.40 7.25 6.48
C TRP A 191 -5.02 7.80 6.12
N VAL A 192 -4.60 8.93 6.69
CA VAL A 192 -3.23 9.45 6.47
C VAL A 192 -2.17 8.45 6.91
N ILE A 193 -2.40 7.69 7.98
CA ILE A 193 -1.49 6.63 8.44
C ILE A 193 -1.48 5.45 7.47
N VAL A 194 -2.66 5.08 6.96
CA VAL A 194 -2.82 4.04 5.94
C VAL A 194 -2.07 4.42 4.66
N GLU A 195 -2.28 5.64 4.15
CA GLU A 195 -1.57 6.16 2.98
C GLU A 195 -0.06 6.18 3.22
N ALA A 196 0.40 6.65 4.38
CA ALA A 196 1.83 6.64 4.68
C ALA A 196 2.42 5.22 4.73
N ALA A 197 1.61 4.22 5.09
CA ALA A 197 2.02 2.81 5.12
C ALA A 197 1.97 2.13 3.73
N GLU A 198 1.08 2.56 2.84
CA GLU A 198 0.96 2.06 1.46
C GLU A 198 1.81 2.84 0.46
N THR A 199 2.17 4.08 0.80
CA THR A 199 3.14 4.87 0.05
C THR A 199 4.46 4.13 0.11
N GLN A 200 4.96 3.75 -1.06
CA GLN A 200 6.28 3.13 -1.18
C GLN A 200 7.30 4.07 -0.55
N ALA A 201 7.83 3.69 0.62
CA ALA A 201 9.03 4.31 1.12
C ALA A 201 10.09 4.04 0.05
N LEU A 202 10.52 5.07 -0.68
CA LEU A 202 11.58 4.99 -1.69
C LEU A 202 12.90 4.69 -0.98
N ARG A 203 13.04 3.47 -0.47
CA ARG A 203 14.27 2.97 0.10
C ARG A 203 15.07 2.37 -1.04
N ASP A 204 16.36 2.66 -1.03
CA ASP A 204 17.30 2.14 -2.02
C ASP A 204 17.30 0.60 -2.03
N ASP A 205 16.97 -0.03 -0.89
CA ASP A 205 16.93 -1.48 -0.70
C ASP A 205 15.67 -2.18 -1.22
N ASP A 206 14.67 -1.44 -1.69
CA ASP A 206 13.42 -2.03 -2.18
C ASP A 206 13.68 -2.90 -3.41
N LEU A 207 13.12 -4.11 -3.42
CA LEU A 207 13.08 -4.92 -4.63
C LEU A 207 12.09 -4.31 -5.63
N VAL A 208 12.59 -3.92 -6.79
CA VAL A 208 11.82 -3.34 -7.89
C VAL A 208 11.99 -4.17 -9.15
N VAL A 209 10.99 -4.08 -10.03
CA VAL A 209 11.10 -4.54 -11.41
C VAL A 209 10.93 -3.32 -12.31
N ASP A 210 11.89 -3.08 -13.20
CA ASP A 210 11.84 -2.00 -14.18
C ASP A 210 12.09 -2.55 -15.58
N SER A 211 11.64 -1.81 -16.59
CA SER A 211 11.78 -2.19 -17.99
C SER A 211 12.62 -1.18 -18.76
N TYR A 212 13.49 -1.68 -19.63
CA TYR A 212 14.31 -0.86 -20.52
C TYR A 212 14.05 -1.26 -21.97
N ALA A 213 13.57 -0.30 -22.77
CA ALA A 213 13.42 -0.47 -24.20
C ALA A 213 14.73 -0.15 -24.91
N VAL A 214 15.35 -1.18 -25.50
CA VAL A 214 16.60 -1.02 -26.24
C VAL A 214 16.33 -0.35 -27.58
N LYS A 215 17.04 0.75 -27.84
CA LYS A 215 16.86 1.54 -29.06
C LYS A 215 17.81 1.10 -30.17
N ASN A 216 19.04 0.73 -29.82
CA ASN A 216 20.12 0.43 -30.75
C ASN A 216 20.62 -1.00 -30.58
N GLY A 217 19.94 -1.96 -31.23
CA GLY A 217 20.34 -3.37 -31.26
C GLY A 217 19.29 -4.31 -30.65
N VAL A 218 19.72 -5.55 -30.36
CA VAL A 218 18.87 -6.62 -29.82
C VAL A 218 19.04 -6.68 -28.30
N ALA A 219 17.93 -6.69 -27.56
CA ALA A 219 17.90 -6.69 -26.10
C ALA A 219 18.71 -7.83 -25.46
N GLU A 220 18.74 -9.00 -26.09
CA GLU A 220 19.56 -10.15 -25.65
C GLU A 220 21.06 -9.80 -25.53
N ARG A 221 21.59 -8.99 -26.45
CA ARG A 221 23.00 -8.57 -26.42
C ARG A 221 23.31 -7.64 -25.26
N TYR A 222 22.32 -6.81 -24.91
CA TYR A 222 22.46 -5.89 -23.80
C TYR A 222 22.54 -6.62 -22.48
N VAL A 223 21.83 -7.74 -22.30
CA VAL A 223 21.98 -8.61 -21.11
C VAL A 223 23.43 -9.04 -20.95
N ALA A 224 24.01 -9.66 -21.98
CA ALA A 224 25.39 -10.11 -21.91
C ALA A 224 26.37 -8.96 -21.64
N ALA A 225 26.13 -7.78 -22.22
CA ALA A 225 26.96 -6.60 -21.99
C ALA A 225 26.87 -6.07 -20.54
N ILE A 226 25.67 -6.01 -19.95
CA ILE A 226 25.51 -5.54 -18.56
C ILE A 226 25.99 -6.56 -17.53
N GLU A 227 25.85 -7.85 -17.83
CA GLU A 227 26.38 -8.93 -16.99
C GLU A 227 27.91 -8.86 -16.90
N ARG A 228 28.60 -8.50 -18.00
CA ARG A 228 30.07 -8.27 -18.00
C ARG A 228 30.48 -7.06 -17.15
N LEU A 229 29.59 -6.10 -16.95
CA LEU A 229 29.82 -4.92 -16.13
C LEU A 229 29.32 -5.10 -14.69
N ARG A 230 28.84 -6.29 -14.32
CA ARG A 230 28.36 -6.57 -12.97
C ARG A 230 29.51 -6.50 -11.97
N GLU A 231 29.37 -5.68 -10.94
CA GLU A 231 30.27 -5.67 -9.80
C GLU A 231 29.90 -6.79 -8.81
N ASN A 232 30.88 -7.36 -8.10
CA ASN A 232 30.70 -8.55 -7.24
C ASN A 232 29.63 -8.41 -6.14
N SER A 233 29.20 -7.19 -5.81
CA SER A 233 28.19 -6.89 -4.78
C SER A 233 26.78 -6.71 -5.33
N GLU A 234 26.57 -6.76 -6.65
CA GLU A 234 25.27 -6.53 -7.28
C GLU A 234 24.43 -7.82 -7.35
N ALA A 235 23.14 -7.75 -6.98
CA ALA A 235 22.23 -8.89 -6.89
C ALA A 235 20.99 -8.78 -7.81
N TRP A 236 21.05 -7.95 -8.85
CA TRP A 236 19.99 -7.82 -9.85
C TRP A 236 19.96 -8.99 -10.83
N LYS A 237 18.80 -9.21 -11.46
CA LYS A 237 18.58 -10.16 -12.56
C LYS A 237 18.00 -9.43 -13.77
N ALA A 238 18.39 -9.86 -14.96
CA ALA A 238 17.83 -9.39 -16.21
C ALA A 238 17.13 -10.53 -16.96
N THR A 239 15.98 -10.24 -17.55
CA THR A 239 15.27 -11.14 -18.48
C THR A 239 14.88 -10.37 -19.73
N VAL A 240 14.76 -11.06 -20.86
CA VAL A 240 14.51 -10.44 -22.16
C VAL A 240 13.14 -10.83 -22.65
N ASN A 241 12.39 -9.84 -23.12
CA ASN A 241 11.23 -10.08 -23.96
C ASN A 241 11.62 -9.78 -25.41
N GLU A 242 11.94 -10.84 -26.15
CA GLU A 242 12.36 -10.78 -27.55
C GLU A 242 11.29 -10.16 -28.44
N GLY A 243 10.01 -10.46 -28.18
CA GLY A 243 8.89 -9.97 -28.99
C GLY A 243 8.72 -8.45 -28.96
N SER A 244 9.15 -7.80 -27.88
CA SER A 244 9.06 -6.34 -27.72
C SER A 244 10.42 -5.64 -27.64
N ASN A 245 11.53 -6.37 -27.83
CA ASN A 245 12.90 -5.86 -27.63
C ASN A 245 13.09 -5.13 -26.28
N LEU A 246 12.50 -5.67 -25.22
CA LEU A 246 12.57 -5.10 -23.86
C LEU A 246 13.48 -5.94 -22.97
N LEU A 247 14.28 -5.28 -22.12
CA LEU A 247 14.85 -5.90 -20.93
C LEU A 247 13.96 -5.62 -19.72
N LEU A 248 13.73 -6.65 -18.92
CA LEU A 248 13.13 -6.55 -17.61
C LEU A 248 14.22 -6.79 -16.56
N LEU A 249 14.43 -5.81 -15.69
CA LEU A 249 15.41 -5.84 -14.62
C LEU A 249 14.69 -6.00 -13.29
N SER A 250 15.11 -6.93 -12.45
CA SER A 250 14.59 -7.11 -11.10
C SER A 250 15.73 -7.12 -10.09
N GLY A 251 15.64 -6.33 -9.03
CA GLY A 251 16.69 -6.22 -8.02
C GLY A 251 16.42 -5.09 -7.04
N ARG A 252 17.40 -4.73 -6.21
CA ARG A 252 17.30 -3.54 -5.36
C ARG A 252 17.20 -2.28 -6.22
N ARG A 253 16.51 -1.26 -5.74
CA ARG A 253 16.19 -0.05 -6.51
C ARG A 253 17.44 0.71 -6.96
N ASP A 254 18.41 0.87 -6.08
CA ASP A 254 19.70 1.49 -6.38
C ASP A 254 20.47 0.74 -7.46
N GLU A 255 20.53 -0.59 -7.34
CA GLU A 255 21.18 -1.48 -8.30
C GLU A 255 20.48 -1.43 -9.66
N VAL A 256 19.15 -1.53 -9.69
CA VAL A 256 18.37 -1.44 -10.94
C VAL A 256 18.56 -0.06 -11.59
N ALA A 257 18.55 1.04 -10.83
CA ALA A 257 18.79 2.38 -11.35
C ALA A 257 20.21 2.53 -11.93
N MET A 258 21.22 1.96 -11.27
CA MET A 258 22.59 1.95 -11.76
C MET A 258 22.72 1.17 -13.07
N VAL A 259 22.13 -0.03 -13.15
CA VAL A 259 22.09 -0.85 -14.37
C VAL A 259 21.37 -0.13 -15.49
N LEU A 260 20.24 0.53 -15.22
CA LEU A 260 19.52 1.34 -16.21
C LEU A 260 20.38 2.49 -16.74
N ASN A 261 21.15 3.15 -15.88
CA ASN A 261 22.07 4.20 -16.33
C ASN A 261 23.22 3.64 -17.18
N ARG A 262 23.78 2.48 -16.82
CA ARG A 262 24.76 1.77 -17.66
C ARG A 262 24.15 1.37 -19.01
N LEU A 263 22.94 0.83 -19.03
CA LEU A 263 22.20 0.50 -20.25
C LEU A 263 21.99 1.73 -21.15
N ARG A 264 21.56 2.87 -20.58
CA ARG A 264 21.41 4.13 -21.34
C ARG A 264 22.71 4.58 -21.97
N GLN A 265 23.83 4.46 -21.25
CA GLN A 265 25.15 4.82 -21.79
C GLN A 265 25.55 3.87 -22.92
N LEU A 266 25.35 2.57 -22.77
CA LEU A 266 25.62 1.58 -23.83
C LEU A 266 24.74 1.86 -25.06
N ASP A 267 23.45 2.07 -24.85
CA ASP A 267 22.47 2.31 -25.90
C ASP A 267 22.67 3.67 -26.60
N SER A 268 23.30 4.64 -25.94
CA SER A 268 23.65 5.93 -26.56
C SER A 268 24.89 5.89 -27.46
N LYS A 269 25.77 4.88 -27.30
CA LYS A 269 27.02 4.79 -28.06
C LYS A 269 26.81 3.92 -29.30
N GLN A 270 26.39 4.56 -30.38
CA GLN A 270 26.11 3.93 -31.68
C GLN A 270 27.33 3.21 -32.31
N ALA A 271 28.54 3.37 -31.74
CA ALA A 271 29.81 2.88 -32.27
C ALA A 271 30.79 2.44 -31.16
N ASP A 272 30.32 1.79 -30.10
CA ASP A 272 31.25 1.15 -29.15
C ASP A 272 31.84 -0.12 -29.80
N PRO A 273 33.19 -0.25 -29.93
CA PRO A 273 33.85 -1.41 -30.57
C PRO A 273 33.52 -2.76 -29.92
N SER A 274 32.97 -2.72 -28.71
CA SER A 274 32.43 -3.86 -27.98
C SER A 274 31.19 -4.47 -28.65
N PHE A 275 30.56 -3.76 -29.59
CA PHE A 275 29.35 -4.14 -30.31
C PHE A 275 29.50 -4.16 -31.85
N SER A 276 30.63 -3.71 -32.41
CA SER A 276 30.95 -3.94 -33.83
C SER A 276 31.20 -5.43 -34.03
N GLU A 277 30.20 -6.14 -34.54
CA GLU A 277 30.41 -7.49 -35.02
C GLU A 277 31.35 -7.44 -36.22
N THR A 278 32.57 -7.91 -36.02
CA THR A 278 33.48 -8.16 -37.12
C THR A 278 33.61 -9.66 -37.32
N THR A 279 33.41 -10.10 -38.56
CA THR A 279 33.80 -11.44 -38.97
C THR A 279 35.22 -11.35 -39.50
N GLN A 280 36.16 -11.87 -38.74
CA GLN A 280 37.58 -11.81 -39.07
C GLN A 280 38.17 -13.22 -39.13
N THR A 281 39.24 -13.37 -39.92
CA THR A 281 39.91 -14.65 -40.09
C THR A 281 41.30 -14.63 -39.46
N LEU A 282 41.58 -15.59 -38.59
CA LEU A 282 42.89 -15.84 -38.01
C LEU A 282 43.59 -16.91 -38.85
N LYS A 283 44.70 -16.57 -39.49
CA LYS A 283 45.52 -17.51 -40.27
C LYS A 283 46.45 -18.27 -39.33
N LEU A 284 46.51 -19.59 -39.48
CA LEU A 284 47.35 -20.49 -38.69
C LEU A 284 48.57 -20.95 -39.49
N ILE A 285 49.70 -21.13 -38.81
CA ILE A 285 50.98 -21.50 -39.43
C ILE A 285 51.36 -22.96 -39.08
N TYR A 286 51.29 -23.32 -37.80
CA TYR A 286 51.82 -24.57 -37.26
C TYR A 286 50.74 -25.49 -36.67
N ILE A 287 49.70 -24.92 -36.04
CA ILE A 287 48.61 -25.69 -35.43
C ILE A 287 47.50 -26.04 -36.44
N GLN A 288 46.80 -27.17 -36.22
CA GLN A 288 45.62 -27.52 -37.01
C GLN A 288 44.41 -26.65 -36.60
N PRO A 289 43.55 -26.23 -37.55
CA PRO A 289 42.35 -25.45 -37.24
C PRO A 289 41.43 -26.09 -36.20
N GLY A 290 41.22 -27.41 -36.24
CA GLY A 290 40.43 -28.12 -35.24
C GLY A 290 40.90 -27.90 -33.79
N ASP A 291 42.21 -27.96 -33.55
CA ASP A 291 42.79 -27.77 -32.21
C ASP A 291 42.65 -26.32 -31.75
N ALA A 292 42.91 -25.35 -32.64
CA ALA A 292 42.74 -23.94 -32.34
C ALA A 292 41.27 -23.59 -32.02
N VAL A 293 40.31 -24.18 -32.76
CA VAL A 293 38.87 -24.01 -32.49
C VAL A 293 38.50 -24.59 -31.13
N ALA A 294 39.02 -25.76 -30.76
CA ALA A 294 38.74 -26.36 -29.46
C ALA A 294 39.23 -25.47 -28.30
N THR A 295 40.45 -24.94 -28.39
CA THR A 295 40.99 -24.01 -27.39
C THR A 295 40.18 -22.73 -27.29
N LEU A 296 39.82 -22.13 -28.43
CA LEU A 296 39.01 -20.91 -28.43
C LEU A 296 37.59 -21.16 -27.91
N ARG A 297 36.98 -22.32 -28.20
CA ARG A 297 35.65 -22.66 -27.67
C ARG A 297 35.67 -22.81 -26.15
N GLN A 298 36.74 -23.35 -25.59
CA GLN A 298 36.91 -23.44 -24.14
C GLN A 298 37.13 -22.05 -23.51
N MET A 299 37.85 -21.16 -24.19
CA MET A 299 38.11 -19.80 -23.71
C MET A 299 36.86 -18.91 -23.70
N PHE A 300 35.94 -19.12 -24.66
CA PHE A 300 34.74 -18.31 -24.88
C PHE A 300 33.45 -19.09 -24.60
N GLU A 301 33.47 -20.05 -23.67
CA GLU A 301 32.33 -20.93 -23.38
C GLU A 301 31.05 -20.15 -23.00
N ASN A 302 31.19 -19.13 -22.16
CA ASN A 302 30.08 -18.28 -21.73
C ASN A 302 29.55 -17.41 -22.88
N GLU A 303 30.45 -16.85 -23.69
CA GLU A 303 30.12 -15.99 -24.82
C GLU A 303 29.48 -16.75 -25.98
N LEU A 304 29.86 -18.03 -26.17
CA LEU A 304 29.22 -18.97 -27.10
C LEU A 304 27.82 -19.35 -26.63
N GLY A 305 27.64 -19.62 -25.33
CA GLY A 305 26.34 -19.91 -24.74
C GLY A 305 25.35 -18.73 -24.89
N ALA A 306 25.86 -17.51 -24.82
CA ALA A 306 25.09 -16.28 -25.04
C ALA A 306 24.93 -15.89 -26.53
N GLY A 307 25.43 -16.69 -27.47
CA GLY A 307 25.35 -16.40 -28.92
C GLY A 307 26.17 -15.19 -29.40
N SER A 308 26.98 -14.59 -28.52
CA SER A 308 27.75 -13.38 -28.80
C SER A 308 29.04 -13.62 -29.57
N VAL A 309 29.55 -14.86 -29.57
CA VAL A 309 30.76 -15.28 -30.29
C VAL A 309 30.44 -16.52 -31.13
N GLN A 310 30.97 -16.59 -32.36
CA GLN A 310 30.94 -17.80 -33.19
C GLN A 310 32.34 -18.12 -33.69
N ILE A 311 32.74 -19.39 -33.56
CA ILE A 311 34.08 -19.86 -33.91
C ILE A 311 33.95 -21.07 -34.85
N GLY A 312 34.57 -20.97 -36.03
CA GLY A 312 34.62 -22.03 -37.03
C GLY A 312 36.02 -22.24 -37.61
N GLY A 313 36.41 -23.49 -37.84
CA GLY A 313 37.69 -23.85 -38.46
C GLY A 313 37.52 -24.15 -39.94
N PHE A 314 38.46 -23.68 -40.77
CA PHE A 314 38.55 -24.00 -42.20
C PHE A 314 39.86 -24.76 -42.44
N GLU A 315 39.75 -26.09 -42.48
CA GLU A 315 40.87 -27.02 -42.64
C GLU A 315 41.68 -26.77 -43.92
N ARG A 316 40.99 -26.58 -45.05
CA ARG A 316 41.63 -26.42 -46.37
C ARG A 316 42.55 -25.20 -46.45
N ASP A 317 42.16 -24.10 -45.80
CA ASP A 317 42.87 -22.82 -45.85
C ASP A 317 43.72 -22.54 -44.60
N ARG A 318 43.75 -23.49 -43.65
CA ARG A 318 44.42 -23.35 -42.33
C ARG A 318 44.09 -22.04 -41.63
N LYS A 319 42.80 -21.76 -41.46
CA LYS A 319 42.32 -20.54 -40.80
C LYS A 319 41.15 -20.81 -39.86
N VAL A 320 41.00 -19.95 -38.86
CA VAL A 320 39.83 -19.89 -37.99
C VAL A 320 39.03 -18.64 -38.35
N VAL A 321 37.74 -18.80 -38.60
CA VAL A 321 36.80 -17.69 -38.71
C VAL A 321 36.26 -17.41 -37.32
N PHE A 322 36.43 -16.17 -36.89
CA PHE A 322 35.93 -15.65 -35.64
C PHE A 322 34.90 -14.56 -35.95
N ARG A 323 33.71 -14.68 -35.36
CA ARG A 323 32.70 -13.63 -35.37
C ARG A 323 32.41 -13.26 -33.93
N GLY A 324 32.59 -11.99 -33.58
CA GLY A 324 32.36 -11.47 -32.25
C GLY A 324 32.69 -9.99 -32.20
N SER A 325 32.83 -9.45 -30.98
CA SER A 325 33.31 -8.08 -30.79
C SER A 325 34.80 -7.93 -31.17
N ASP A 326 35.24 -6.71 -31.48
CA ASP A 326 36.66 -6.45 -31.76
C ASP A 326 37.55 -6.73 -30.54
N TYR A 327 37.02 -6.54 -29.32
CA TYR A 327 37.70 -6.88 -28.07
C TYR A 327 37.91 -8.40 -27.94
N ASP A 328 36.87 -9.18 -28.19
CA ASP A 328 36.94 -10.64 -28.13
C ASP A 328 37.84 -11.19 -29.25
N PHE A 329 37.85 -10.54 -30.42
CA PHE A 329 38.75 -10.88 -31.51
C PHE A 329 40.23 -10.68 -31.13
N GLU A 330 40.61 -9.57 -30.50
CA GLU A 330 41.99 -9.36 -30.07
C GLU A 330 42.42 -10.36 -28.97
N ARG A 331 41.50 -10.73 -28.07
CA ARG A 331 41.72 -11.84 -27.11
C ARG A 331 41.95 -13.17 -27.83
N ALA A 332 41.10 -13.50 -28.81
CA ALA A 332 41.22 -14.73 -29.61
C ALA A 332 42.52 -14.75 -30.41
N ARG A 333 42.92 -13.61 -30.99
CA ARG A 333 44.17 -13.43 -31.72
C ARG A 333 45.39 -13.66 -30.83
N ALA A 334 45.38 -13.11 -29.62
CA ALA A 334 46.45 -13.32 -28.65
C ALA A 334 46.55 -14.79 -28.23
N ALA A 335 45.43 -15.44 -27.96
CA ALA A 335 45.38 -16.86 -27.60
C ALA A 335 45.91 -17.76 -28.74
N VAL A 336 45.45 -17.53 -29.97
CA VAL A 336 45.92 -18.27 -31.16
C VAL A 336 47.43 -18.08 -31.35
N LYS A 337 47.94 -16.86 -31.20
CA LYS A 337 49.38 -16.57 -31.32
C LYS A 337 50.21 -17.30 -30.26
N ALA A 338 49.66 -17.53 -29.07
CA ALA A 338 50.34 -18.24 -27.99
C ALA A 338 50.44 -19.75 -28.26
N ILE A 339 49.42 -20.35 -28.90
CA ILE A 339 49.38 -21.79 -29.18
C ILE A 339 49.98 -22.15 -30.55
N ASP A 340 49.95 -21.25 -31.52
CA ASP A 340 50.48 -21.44 -32.88
C ASP A 340 52.00 -21.23 -32.93
N THR A 341 52.73 -22.06 -32.18
CA THR A 341 54.19 -22.01 -32.05
C THR A 341 54.85 -23.14 -32.84
N LYS A 342 56.07 -22.90 -33.33
CA LYS A 342 56.84 -23.92 -34.07
C LYS A 342 57.11 -25.11 -33.14
N PRO A 343 56.80 -26.36 -33.54
CA PRO A 343 57.08 -27.52 -32.70
C PRO A 343 58.59 -27.63 -32.43
N ALA A 344 58.95 -27.89 -31.17
CA ALA A 344 60.34 -28.06 -30.76
C ALA A 344 60.96 -29.23 -31.56
N GLU A 345 62.09 -28.98 -32.22
CA GLU A 345 62.86 -30.01 -32.91
C GLU A 345 63.26 -31.08 -31.88
N LYS A 346 62.64 -32.26 -31.95
CA LYS A 346 63.06 -33.43 -31.20
C LYS A 346 64.46 -33.79 -31.69
N LYS A 347 65.48 -33.52 -30.88
CA LYS A 347 66.81 -34.10 -31.03
C LYS A 347 66.80 -35.58 -30.67
#